data_AF-A0A3P7L1K9-F1
#
_entry.id   AF-A0A3P7L1K9-F1
#
_cell.length_a   1.000
_cell.length_b   1.000
_cell.length_c   1.000
_cell.angle_alpha   90.00
_cell.angle_beta   90.00
_cell.angle_gamma   90.00
#
_symmetry.space_group_name_H-M   'P 1'
#
loop_
_entity.id
_entity.type
_entity.pdbx_description
1 polymer ?
#
loop_
_entity_poly.entity_id
_entity_poly.type
_entity_poly.pdbx_seq_one_letter_code
_entity_poly.pdbx_strand_id
1 'polypeptide(L)'
;MNAIQGYFSNERERFYSDIWQEYMLTAVCFVTQPSLQSNEEWLRDEADSRIQLRKAAARDLRSMWFRLTPVQKMGYIPRLVGAFLKVALVEDDETREATIPIFFDMMQCEFHSCVEDRKNFKKFSDELIAQLDSLVDQDRGTRAFQEQFTKILTSQCQSDKELWEGGGRELIERVDRLLGHLFEYRLVRETSDCMENGMSRTVQLLVSIRFMMTNLCIV
;
A
#
# COMPACT_ATOMS: atom_id res chain seq x y z
N MET A 1 7.75 -17.81 -15.80
CA MET A 1 8.47 -16.67 -15.16
C MET A 1 9.98 -16.89 -14.98
N ASN A 2 10.52 -18.09 -15.19
CA ASN A 2 11.96 -18.39 -15.01
C ASN A 2 12.94 -17.63 -15.92
N ALA A 3 12.55 -17.28 -17.16
CA ALA A 3 13.43 -16.55 -18.07
C ALA A 3 13.71 -15.11 -17.62
N ILE A 4 12.67 -14.43 -17.12
CA ILE A 4 12.76 -13.07 -16.56
C ILE A 4 13.62 -13.09 -15.31
N GLN A 5 13.33 -14.03 -14.40
CA GLN A 5 14.13 -14.24 -13.19
C GLN A 5 15.61 -14.53 -13.51
N GLY A 6 15.89 -15.32 -14.56
CA GLY A 6 17.26 -15.61 -15.01
C GLY A 6 17.99 -14.40 -15.58
N TYR A 7 17.31 -13.54 -16.36
CA TYR A 7 17.89 -12.31 -16.90
C TYR A 7 18.27 -11.33 -15.78
N PHE A 8 17.37 -11.12 -14.81
CA PHE A 8 17.58 -10.18 -13.71
C PHE A 8 18.52 -10.68 -12.62
N SER A 9 18.73 -12.00 -12.50
CA SER A 9 19.69 -12.60 -11.54
C SER A 9 21.10 -12.77 -12.11
N ASN A 10 21.33 -12.40 -13.37
CA ASN A 10 22.64 -12.53 -13.99
C ASN A 10 23.53 -11.35 -13.53
N GLU A 11 24.24 -11.52 -12.41
CA GLU A 11 25.16 -10.52 -11.81
C GLU A 11 26.30 -10.05 -12.75
N ARG A 12 26.46 -10.71 -13.89
CA ARG A 12 27.44 -10.36 -14.93
C ARG A 12 27.02 -9.16 -15.78
N GLU A 13 25.75 -8.80 -15.79
CA GLU A 13 25.23 -7.66 -16.56
C GLU A 13 24.99 -6.44 -15.66
N ARG A 14 25.19 -5.25 -16.25
CA ARG A 14 25.05 -3.95 -15.58
C ARG A 14 23.61 -3.79 -15.06
N PHE A 15 23.43 -3.29 -13.83
CA PHE A 15 22.10 -2.98 -13.30
C PHE A 15 21.46 -1.81 -14.06
N TYR A 16 20.31 -2.06 -14.70
CA TYR A 16 19.54 -1.05 -15.43
C TYR A 16 18.33 -0.61 -14.60
N SER A 17 18.47 0.50 -13.88
CA SER A 17 17.43 1.00 -12.97
C SER A 17 16.09 1.27 -13.68
N ASP A 18 16.13 1.79 -14.92
CA ASP A 18 14.92 2.13 -15.66
C ASP A 18 14.13 0.87 -16.07
N ILE A 19 14.83 -0.18 -16.51
CA ILE A 19 14.19 -1.45 -16.91
C ILE A 19 13.49 -2.10 -15.71
N TRP A 20 14.11 -2.05 -14.53
CA TRP A 20 13.51 -2.55 -13.30
C TRP A 20 12.26 -1.76 -12.92
N GLN A 21 12.30 -0.43 -13.02
CA GLN A 21 11.14 0.41 -12.77
C GLN A 21 9.98 0.07 -13.71
N GLU A 22 10.23 0.02 -15.02
CA GLU A 22 9.22 -0.28 -16.02
C GLU A 22 8.65 -1.70 -15.85
N TYR A 23 9.50 -2.67 -15.49
CA TYR A 23 9.04 -4.01 -15.15
C TYR A 23 8.06 -4.00 -13.97
N MET A 24 8.42 -3.34 -12.85
CA MET A 24 7.56 -3.26 -11.67
C MET A 24 6.24 -2.56 -11.99
N LEU A 25 6.28 -1.45 -12.72
CA LEU A 25 5.08 -0.72 -13.13
C LEU A 25 4.19 -1.53 -14.06
N THR A 26 4.77 -2.28 -15.00
CA THR A 26 4.03 -3.18 -15.89
C THR A 26 3.35 -4.30 -15.10
N ALA A 27 4.06 -4.92 -14.15
CA ALA A 27 3.50 -5.94 -13.27
C ALA A 27 2.36 -5.37 -12.39
N VAL A 28 2.51 -4.16 -11.85
CA VAL A 28 1.46 -3.45 -11.13
C VAL A 28 0.24 -3.22 -12.03
N CYS A 29 0.43 -2.74 -13.27
CA CYS A 29 -0.67 -2.53 -14.22
C CYS A 29 -1.41 -3.84 -14.53
N PHE A 30 -0.67 -4.93 -14.72
CA PHE A 30 -1.24 -6.25 -14.96
C PHE A 30 -2.10 -6.72 -13.78
N VAL A 31 -1.58 -6.66 -12.55
CA VAL A 31 -2.30 -7.12 -11.35
C VAL A 31 -3.52 -6.26 -11.05
N THR A 32 -3.46 -4.97 -11.36
CA THR A 32 -4.52 -4.00 -11.06
C THR A 32 -5.55 -3.81 -12.19
N GLN A 33 -5.44 -4.57 -13.28
CA GLN A 33 -6.33 -4.45 -14.41
C GLN A 33 -7.78 -4.84 -14.03
N PRO A 34 -8.79 -3.97 -14.29
CA PRO A 34 -10.19 -4.25 -13.93
C PRO A 34 -10.75 -5.54 -14.54
N SER A 35 -10.32 -5.90 -15.75
CA SER A 35 -10.75 -7.13 -16.43
C SER A 35 -10.35 -8.43 -15.70
N LEU A 36 -9.40 -8.36 -14.77
CA LEU A 36 -8.93 -9.46 -13.93
C LEU A 36 -9.49 -9.38 -12.49
N GLN A 37 -10.24 -8.33 -12.17
CA GLN A 37 -10.94 -8.13 -10.91
C GLN A 37 -12.37 -8.62 -11.14
N SER A 38 -12.67 -9.87 -10.77
CA SER A 38 -14.02 -10.42 -10.90
C SER A 38 -14.99 -9.55 -10.10
N ASN A 39 -15.78 -8.74 -10.79
CA ASN A 39 -16.67 -7.76 -10.17
C ASN A 39 -17.99 -8.36 -9.67
N GLU A 40 -18.21 -9.67 -9.93
CA GLU A 40 -19.45 -10.35 -9.61
C GLU A 40 -19.18 -11.50 -8.65
N GLU A 41 -19.65 -11.34 -7.42
CA GLU A 41 -19.38 -12.22 -6.28
C GLU A 41 -19.90 -13.66 -6.48
N TRP A 42 -20.94 -13.83 -7.32
CA TRP A 42 -21.49 -15.15 -7.70
C TRP A 42 -20.71 -15.83 -8.84
N LEU A 43 -19.78 -15.13 -9.49
CA LEU A 43 -18.87 -15.61 -10.53
C LEU A 43 -17.44 -15.79 -10.02
N ARG A 44 -17.17 -15.56 -8.72
CA ARG A 44 -15.87 -15.83 -8.09
C ARG A 44 -15.65 -17.33 -7.94
N ASP A 45 -15.33 -17.98 -9.05
CA ASP A 45 -14.69 -19.28 -9.03
C ASP A 45 -13.21 -19.08 -8.69
N GLU A 46 -12.81 -19.51 -7.50
CA GLU A 46 -11.41 -19.45 -7.05
C GLU A 46 -10.48 -20.24 -7.98
N ALA A 47 -11.02 -21.19 -8.76
CA ALA A 47 -10.30 -21.95 -9.77
C ALA A 47 -10.16 -21.20 -11.12
N ASP A 48 -10.72 -19.99 -11.27
CA ASP A 48 -10.57 -19.20 -12.49
C ASP A 48 -9.08 -18.91 -12.74
N SER A 49 -8.60 -19.41 -13.87
CA SER A 49 -7.24 -19.21 -14.37
C SER A 49 -6.78 -17.74 -14.35
N ARG A 50 -7.68 -16.78 -14.55
CA ARG A 50 -7.41 -15.34 -14.53
C ARG A 50 -7.06 -14.85 -13.12
N ILE A 51 -7.81 -15.30 -12.12
CA ILE A 51 -7.58 -14.97 -10.71
C ILE A 51 -6.27 -15.61 -10.25
N GLN A 52 -6.05 -16.88 -10.60
CA GLN A 52 -4.81 -17.59 -10.28
C GLN A 52 -3.59 -16.94 -10.93
N LEU A 53 -3.71 -16.48 -12.19
CA LEU A 53 -2.64 -15.76 -12.88
C LEU A 53 -2.34 -14.41 -12.22
N ARG A 54 -3.37 -13.66 -11.79
CA ARG A 54 -3.21 -12.41 -11.05
C ARG A 54 -2.47 -12.63 -9.72
N LYS A 55 -2.88 -13.63 -8.94
CA LYS A 55 -2.22 -14.01 -7.68
C LYS A 55 -0.77 -14.42 -7.92
N ALA A 56 -0.50 -15.22 -8.96
CA ALA A 56 0.86 -15.59 -9.34
C ALA A 56 1.70 -14.36 -9.68
N ALA A 57 1.17 -13.43 -10.47
CA ALA A 57 1.87 -12.18 -10.80
C ALA A 57 2.14 -11.30 -9.57
N ALA A 58 1.24 -11.24 -8.59
CA ALA A 58 1.48 -10.53 -7.32
C ALA A 58 2.59 -11.20 -6.48
N ARG A 59 2.60 -12.53 -6.41
CA ARG A 59 3.68 -13.28 -5.74
C ARG A 59 5.03 -13.07 -6.45
N ASP A 60 5.05 -13.12 -7.77
CA ASP A 60 6.28 -12.85 -8.55
C ASP A 60 6.73 -11.40 -8.45
N LEU A 61 5.82 -10.43 -8.41
CA LEU A 61 6.13 -9.02 -8.14
C LEU A 61 6.84 -8.87 -6.79
N ARG A 62 6.32 -9.50 -5.74
CA ARG A 62 6.97 -9.58 -4.43
C ARG A 62 8.35 -10.23 -4.56
N SER A 63 8.46 -11.43 -5.13
CA SER A 63 9.72 -12.14 -5.27
C SER A 63 10.79 -11.32 -6.01
N MET A 64 10.39 -10.57 -7.03
CA MET A 64 11.29 -9.69 -7.77
C MET A 64 11.74 -8.49 -6.94
N TRP A 65 10.86 -7.87 -6.15
CA TRP A 65 11.24 -6.78 -5.25
C TRP A 65 12.30 -7.23 -4.23
N PHE A 66 12.12 -8.41 -3.62
CA PHE A 66 13.04 -8.95 -2.63
C PHE A 66 14.40 -9.40 -3.21
N ARG A 67 14.56 -9.46 -4.53
CA ARG A 67 15.88 -9.70 -5.17
C ARG A 67 16.74 -8.46 -5.26
N LEU A 68 16.16 -7.27 -5.15
CA LEU A 68 16.92 -6.03 -5.16
C LEU A 68 17.75 -5.89 -3.87
N THR A 69 18.96 -5.35 -4.00
CA THR A 69 19.75 -4.97 -2.83
C THR A 69 19.12 -3.75 -2.13
N PRO A 70 19.35 -3.55 -0.82
CA PRO A 70 18.83 -2.38 -0.11
C PRO A 70 19.18 -1.05 -0.80
N VAL A 71 20.41 -0.91 -1.30
CA VAL A 71 20.86 0.30 -2.02
C VAL A 71 20.05 0.54 -3.31
N GLN A 72 19.72 -0.51 -4.05
CA GLN A 72 18.89 -0.39 -5.25
C GLN A 72 17.44 -0.02 -4.90
N LYS A 73 16.87 -0.61 -3.84
CA LYS A 73 15.50 -0.32 -3.37
C LYS A 73 15.33 1.16 -3.01
N MET A 74 16.35 1.78 -2.40
CA MET A 74 16.35 3.21 -2.08
C MET A 74 16.20 4.13 -3.29
N GLY A 75 16.56 3.69 -4.50
CA GLY A 75 16.33 4.44 -5.73
C GLY A 75 14.84 4.48 -6.17
N TYR A 76 14.04 3.55 -5.66
CA TYR A 76 12.61 3.43 -5.98
C TYR A 76 11.70 3.95 -4.88
N ILE A 77 12.21 4.09 -3.66
CA ILE A 77 11.48 4.69 -2.53
C ILE A 77 11.69 6.22 -2.61
N PRO A 78 10.64 7.05 -2.62
CA PRO A 78 9.22 6.70 -2.38
C PRO A 78 8.39 6.40 -3.64
N ARG A 79 8.96 6.59 -4.84
CA ARG A 79 8.25 6.60 -6.14
C ARG A 79 7.33 5.40 -6.42
N LEU A 80 7.66 4.20 -5.94
CA LEU A 80 6.85 2.99 -6.17
C LEU A 80 5.81 2.72 -5.08
N VAL A 81 5.80 3.46 -3.96
CA VAL A 81 4.86 3.23 -2.85
C VAL A 81 3.41 3.26 -3.33
N GLY A 82 3.01 4.30 -4.07
CA GLY A 82 1.67 4.40 -4.63
C GLY A 82 1.33 3.28 -5.62
N ALA A 83 2.31 2.81 -6.41
CA ALA A 83 2.10 1.72 -7.36
C ALA A 83 1.82 0.39 -6.64
N PHE A 84 2.60 0.05 -5.61
CA PHE A 84 2.32 -1.13 -4.79
C PHE A 84 1.03 -0.98 -3.98
N LEU A 85 0.67 0.23 -3.55
CA LEU A 85 -0.60 0.46 -2.83
C LEU A 85 -1.79 0.12 -3.72
N LYS A 86 -1.74 0.44 -5.02
CA LYS A 86 -2.78 0.03 -5.97
C LYS A 86 -2.97 -1.48 -6.03
N VAL A 87 -1.89 -2.26 -5.91
CA VAL A 87 -1.93 -3.72 -5.85
C VAL A 87 -2.53 -4.21 -4.53
N ALA A 88 -2.12 -3.62 -3.40
CA ALA A 88 -2.66 -3.97 -2.08
C ALA A 88 -4.16 -3.64 -1.94
N LEU A 89 -4.67 -2.68 -2.71
CA LEU A 89 -6.10 -2.35 -2.74
C LEU A 89 -6.97 -3.36 -3.49
N VAL A 90 -6.38 -4.31 -4.21
CA VAL A 90 -7.16 -5.37 -4.85
C VAL A 90 -7.86 -6.21 -3.78
N GLU A 91 -9.13 -6.54 -3.99
CA GLU A 91 -9.96 -7.32 -3.08
C GLU A 91 -9.63 -8.82 -3.12
N ASP A 92 -8.43 -9.14 -2.65
CA ASP A 92 -7.90 -10.48 -2.64
C ASP A 92 -6.87 -10.62 -1.52
N ASP A 93 -7.19 -11.44 -0.52
CA ASP A 93 -6.39 -11.60 0.69
C ASP A 93 -4.96 -12.06 0.38
N GLU A 94 -4.81 -13.02 -0.52
CA GLU A 94 -3.49 -13.54 -0.87
C GLU A 94 -2.62 -12.51 -1.61
N THR A 95 -3.23 -11.69 -2.47
CA THR A 95 -2.55 -10.57 -3.14
C THR A 95 -2.08 -9.53 -2.12
N ARG A 96 -2.90 -9.25 -1.10
CA ARG A 96 -2.53 -8.35 0.01
C ARG A 96 -1.40 -8.93 0.84
N GLU A 97 -1.47 -10.21 1.20
CA GLU A 97 -0.41 -10.93 1.92
C GLU A 97 0.91 -10.99 1.14
N ALA A 98 0.86 -10.99 -0.19
CA ALA A 98 2.05 -10.88 -1.03
C ALA A 98 2.61 -9.45 -1.05
N THR A 99 1.73 -8.44 -1.09
CA THR A 99 2.14 -7.04 -1.35
C THR A 99 2.50 -6.27 -0.08
N ILE A 100 1.74 -6.41 1.01
CA ILE A 100 1.97 -5.65 2.24
C ILE A 100 3.39 -5.82 2.82
N PRO A 101 4.02 -7.02 2.80
CA PRO A 101 5.40 -7.19 3.24
C PRO A 101 6.43 -6.33 2.48
N ILE A 102 6.11 -5.89 1.26
CA ILE A 102 6.95 -4.98 0.48
C ILE A 102 7.05 -3.62 1.19
N PHE A 103 5.95 -3.11 1.74
CA PHE A 103 5.94 -1.84 2.48
C PHE A 103 6.81 -1.90 3.74
N PHE A 104 6.74 -3.01 4.48
CA PHE A 104 7.62 -3.22 5.62
C PHE A 104 9.10 -3.26 5.20
N ASP A 105 9.42 -3.96 4.10
CA ASP A 105 10.78 -3.97 3.57
C ASP A 105 11.24 -2.59 3.09
N MET A 106 10.35 -1.75 2.53
CA MET A 106 10.66 -0.34 2.22
C MET A 106 10.99 0.46 3.48
N MET A 107 10.20 0.31 4.55
CA MET A 107 10.49 0.93 5.85
C MET A 107 11.86 0.49 6.38
N GLN A 108 12.14 -0.82 6.37
CA GLN A 108 13.42 -1.36 6.84
C GLN A 108 14.59 -0.86 6.00
N CYS A 109 14.44 -0.81 4.67
CA CYS A 109 15.49 -0.32 3.78
C CYS A 109 15.83 1.14 4.11
N GLU A 110 14.83 2.01 4.26
CA GLU A 110 15.08 3.42 4.56
C GLU A 110 15.65 3.60 5.97
N PHE A 111 15.09 2.91 6.96
CA PHE A 111 15.50 2.98 8.36
C PHE A 111 16.97 2.58 8.56
N HIS A 112 17.42 1.50 7.89
CA HIS A 112 18.77 0.98 8.01
C HIS A 112 19.76 1.58 6.99
N SER A 113 19.29 2.24 5.94
CA SER A 113 20.15 2.91 4.95
C SER A 113 20.63 4.30 5.39
N CYS A 114 20.07 4.87 6.45
CA CYS A 114 20.50 6.15 6.99
C CYS A 114 21.93 6.02 7.57
N VAL A 115 22.91 6.66 6.91
CA VAL A 115 24.34 6.62 7.28
C VAL A 115 24.67 7.53 8.47
N GLU A 116 23.77 8.48 8.78
CA GLU A 116 23.88 9.36 9.95
C GLU A 116 22.96 8.86 11.07
N ASP A 117 23.31 9.15 12.33
CA ASP A 117 22.67 8.70 13.59
C ASP A 117 21.15 8.98 13.74
N ARG A 118 20.45 9.37 12.67
CA ARG A 118 19.00 9.54 12.60
C ARG A 118 18.38 8.45 11.73
N LYS A 119 18.30 7.23 12.27
CA LYS A 119 17.45 6.16 11.71
C LYS A 119 16.01 6.69 11.59
N ASN A 120 15.50 6.76 10.37
CA ASN A 120 14.12 7.17 10.08
C ASN A 120 13.67 6.60 8.74
N PHE A 121 12.36 6.57 8.50
CA PHE A 121 11.75 6.14 7.23
C PHE A 121 10.82 7.21 6.67
N LYS A 122 11.21 8.49 6.80
CA LYS A 122 10.29 9.61 6.57
C LYS A 122 9.82 9.71 5.12
N LYS A 123 10.67 9.42 4.12
CA LYS A 123 10.27 9.47 2.71
C LYS A 123 9.19 8.45 2.42
N PHE A 124 9.38 7.22 2.91
CA PHE A 124 8.37 6.17 2.83
C PHE A 124 7.08 6.57 3.55
N SER A 125 7.16 7.03 4.82
CA SER A 125 5.97 7.36 5.59
C SER A 125 5.17 8.49 4.96
N ASP A 126 5.84 9.58 4.57
CA ASP A 126 5.17 10.76 4.02
C ASP A 126 4.47 10.41 2.69
N GLU A 127 5.11 9.59 1.84
CA GLU A 127 4.49 9.13 0.60
C GLU A 127 3.34 8.15 0.86
N LEU A 128 3.49 7.19 1.78
CA LEU A 128 2.41 6.25 2.10
C LEU A 128 1.17 7.01 2.57
N ILE A 129 1.34 7.98 3.46
CA ILE A 129 0.26 8.83 3.96
C ILE A 129 -0.36 9.64 2.82
N ALA A 130 0.44 10.30 1.98
CA ALA A 130 -0.08 11.05 0.84
C ALA A 130 -0.88 10.17 -0.15
N GLN A 131 -0.42 8.94 -0.41
CA GLN A 131 -1.11 7.99 -1.28
C GLN A 131 -2.42 7.49 -0.64
N LEU A 132 -2.44 7.23 0.66
CA LEU A 132 -3.65 6.86 1.41
C LEU A 132 -4.65 8.02 1.45
N ASP A 133 -4.19 9.26 1.65
CA ASP A 133 -5.03 10.47 1.61
C ASP A 133 -5.67 10.63 0.22
N SER A 134 -4.94 10.33 -0.86
CA SER A 134 -5.51 10.34 -2.22
C SER A 134 -6.59 9.26 -2.47
N LEU A 135 -6.70 8.24 -1.60
CA LEU A 135 -7.80 7.27 -1.66
C LEU A 135 -9.14 7.89 -1.24
N VAL A 136 -9.12 8.98 -0.50
CA VAL A 136 -10.31 9.79 -0.18
C VAL A 136 -10.97 10.26 -1.47
N ASP A 137 -10.17 10.77 -2.41
CA ASP A 137 -10.68 11.33 -3.67
C ASP A 137 -11.14 10.25 -4.65
N GLN A 138 -10.54 9.05 -4.60
CA GLN A 138 -10.77 7.99 -5.59
C GLN A 138 -11.83 6.96 -5.18
N ASP A 139 -12.36 7.05 -3.97
CA ASP A 139 -13.34 6.10 -3.41
C ASP A 139 -12.86 4.63 -3.35
N ARG A 140 -11.54 4.42 -3.26
CA ARG A 140 -10.92 3.08 -3.27
C ARG A 140 -10.59 2.55 -1.87
N GLY A 141 -10.55 1.23 -1.71
CA GLY A 141 -10.22 0.55 -0.45
C GLY A 141 -11.44 0.25 0.41
N THR A 142 -11.30 -0.74 1.29
CA THR A 142 -12.38 -1.27 2.16
C THR A 142 -11.92 -1.44 3.60
N ARG A 143 -12.85 -1.62 4.55
CA ARG A 143 -12.51 -1.95 5.95
C ARG A 143 -11.66 -3.21 6.06
N ALA A 144 -11.93 -4.21 5.23
CA ALA A 144 -11.11 -5.42 5.15
C ALA A 144 -9.65 -5.12 4.77
N PHE A 145 -9.43 -4.19 3.83
CA PHE A 145 -8.08 -3.74 3.49
C PHE A 145 -7.38 -3.09 4.69
N GLN A 146 -8.04 -2.18 5.41
CA GLN A 146 -7.46 -1.55 6.62
C GLN A 146 -7.08 -2.58 7.67
N GLU A 147 -8.00 -3.49 8.01
CA GLU A 147 -7.77 -4.51 9.02
C GLU A 147 -6.57 -5.40 8.66
N GLN A 148 -6.48 -5.86 7.41
CA GLN A 148 -5.34 -6.67 6.95
C GLN A 148 -4.04 -5.88 6.88
N PHE A 149 -4.08 -4.64 6.38
CA PHE A 149 -2.91 -3.78 6.27
C PHE A 149 -2.29 -3.52 7.65
N THR A 150 -3.10 -3.07 8.60
CA THR A 150 -2.70 -2.82 9.99
C THR A 150 -2.21 -4.11 10.66
N LYS A 151 -2.92 -5.23 10.48
CA LYS A 151 -2.53 -6.53 11.08
C LYS A 151 -1.17 -7.03 10.59
N ILE A 152 -0.95 -7.06 9.27
CA ILE A 152 0.28 -7.61 8.68
C ILE A 152 1.47 -6.70 9.03
N LEU A 153 1.34 -5.38 8.89
CA LEU A 153 2.41 -4.45 9.25
C LEU A 153 2.73 -4.50 10.74
N THR A 154 1.73 -4.58 11.61
CA THR A 154 1.95 -4.71 13.07
C THR A 154 2.74 -5.96 13.38
N SER A 155 2.34 -7.11 12.82
CA SER A 155 3.03 -8.38 13.04
C SER A 155 4.49 -8.34 12.58
N GLN A 156 4.79 -7.61 11.49
CA GLN A 156 6.15 -7.51 10.97
C GLN A 156 6.99 -6.50 11.76
N CYS A 157 6.44 -5.32 12.07
CA CYS A 157 7.16 -4.32 12.85
C CYS A 157 7.47 -4.81 14.26
N GLN A 158 6.60 -5.59 14.90
CA GLN A 158 6.89 -6.19 16.21
C GLN A 158 8.09 -7.15 16.22
N SER A 159 8.46 -7.71 15.06
CA SER A 159 9.65 -8.56 14.95
C SER A 159 10.96 -7.76 14.95
N ASP A 160 10.90 -6.46 14.65
CA ASP A 160 12.03 -5.54 14.58
C ASP A 160 11.86 -4.44 15.64
N LYS A 161 12.45 -4.66 16.83
CA LYS A 161 12.28 -3.75 17.98
C LYS A 161 12.77 -2.34 17.71
N GLU A 162 13.87 -2.18 16.98
CA GLU A 162 14.44 -0.87 16.69
C GLU A 162 13.51 -0.05 15.80
N LEU A 163 12.95 -0.69 14.76
CA LEU A 163 11.98 -0.04 13.87
C LEU A 163 10.63 0.21 14.57
N TRP A 164 10.20 -0.71 15.42
CA TRP A 164 8.97 -0.55 16.22
C TRP A 164 9.04 0.70 17.12
N GLU A 165 10.13 0.85 17.87
CA GLU A 165 10.38 2.00 18.74
C GLU A 165 10.77 3.26 17.94
N GLY A 166 11.39 3.10 16.77
CA GLY A 166 11.81 4.16 15.87
C GLY A 166 10.69 4.78 15.02
N GLY A 167 9.43 4.70 15.48
CA GLY A 167 8.26 5.33 14.83
C GLY A 167 7.36 4.35 14.06
N GLY A 168 7.71 3.07 13.94
CA GLY A 168 6.87 2.08 13.23
C GLY A 168 5.47 1.95 13.83
N ARG A 169 5.37 1.96 15.17
CA ARG A 169 4.09 1.98 15.88
C ARG A 169 3.24 3.21 15.54
N GLU A 170 3.85 4.39 15.56
CA GLU A 170 3.19 5.67 15.32
C GLU A 170 2.65 5.75 13.88
N LEU A 171 3.41 5.23 12.90
CA LEU A 171 2.94 5.14 11.52
C LEU A 171 1.69 4.26 11.41
N ILE A 172 1.70 3.08 12.03
CA ILE A 172 0.57 2.14 11.97
C ILE A 172 -0.68 2.76 12.59
N GLU A 173 -0.56 3.37 13.78
CA GLU A 173 -1.67 4.07 14.44
C GLU A 173 -2.20 5.23 13.57
N ARG A 174 -1.30 5.95 12.89
CA ARG A 174 -1.68 7.03 11.96
C ARG A 174 -2.43 6.50 10.73
N VAL A 175 -1.94 5.43 10.10
CA VAL A 175 -2.60 4.79 8.95
C VAL A 175 -3.97 4.27 9.32
N ASP A 176 -4.10 3.58 10.46
CA ASP A 176 -5.36 3.04 10.96
C ASP A 176 -6.39 4.15 11.17
N ARG A 177 -5.98 5.25 11.81
CA ARG A 177 -6.84 6.42 12.02
C ARG A 177 -7.26 7.08 10.70
N LEU A 178 -6.36 7.24 9.74
CA LEU A 178 -6.67 7.84 8.44
C LEU A 178 -7.69 7.01 7.65
N LEU A 179 -7.46 5.70 7.55
CA LEU A 179 -8.38 4.78 6.89
C LEU A 179 -9.72 4.68 7.61
N GLY A 180 -9.72 4.67 8.95
CA GLY A 180 -10.94 4.70 9.75
C GLY A 180 -11.81 5.92 9.43
N HIS A 181 -11.23 7.12 9.46
CA HIS A 181 -11.95 8.35 9.12
C HIS A 181 -12.43 8.38 7.66
N LEU A 182 -11.62 7.85 6.74
CA LEU A 182 -12.00 7.73 5.34
C LEU A 182 -13.29 6.91 5.17
N PHE A 183 -13.37 5.75 5.82
CA PHE A 183 -14.55 4.89 5.71
C PHE A 183 -15.75 5.43 6.48
N GLU A 184 -15.54 6.08 7.63
CA GLU A 184 -16.61 6.81 8.32
C GLU A 184 -17.19 7.93 7.45
N TYR A 185 -16.32 8.69 6.77
CA TYR A 185 -16.75 9.72 5.83
C TYR A 185 -17.59 9.14 4.68
N ARG A 186 -17.17 8.02 4.08
CA ARG A 186 -17.95 7.33 3.03
C ARG A 186 -19.31 6.85 3.53
N LEU A 187 -19.36 6.22 4.71
CA LEU A 187 -20.59 5.74 5.30
C LEU A 187 -21.60 6.88 5.54
N VAL A 188 -21.13 8.02 6.08
CA VAL A 188 -21.97 9.20 6.27
C VAL A 188 -22.43 9.74 4.93
N ARG A 189 -21.56 9.81 3.91
CA ARG A 189 -21.91 10.26 2.56
C ARG A 189 -23.00 9.38 1.94
N GLU A 190 -22.86 8.05 1.98
CA GLU A 190 -23.84 7.10 1.44
C GLU A 190 -25.17 7.11 2.22
N THR A 191 -25.12 7.21 3.55
CA THR A 191 -26.33 7.27 4.39
C THR A 191 -27.04 8.64 4.27
N SER A 192 -26.32 9.69 3.84
CA SER A 192 -26.85 11.06 3.74
C SER A 192 -27.73 11.34 2.52
N ASP A 193 -27.86 10.39 1.59
CA ASP A 193 -28.83 10.43 0.49
C ASP A 193 -30.28 10.27 0.97
N CYS A 194 -30.51 9.99 2.27
CA CYS A 194 -31.82 10.10 2.91
C CYS A 194 -32.15 11.57 3.25
N MET A 195 -33.24 12.10 2.69
CA MET A 195 -33.44 13.54 2.42
C MET A 195 -33.53 14.55 3.60
N GLU A 196 -33.38 14.19 4.88
CA GLU A 196 -33.85 15.09 5.97
C GLU A 196 -32.85 16.05 6.65
N ASN A 197 -31.52 15.89 6.56
CA ASN A 197 -30.60 16.60 7.49
C ASN A 197 -29.63 17.62 6.86
N GLY A 198 -30.15 18.56 6.07
CA GLY A 198 -29.43 19.65 5.38
C GLY A 198 -28.32 20.38 6.15
N MET A 199 -28.56 20.71 7.43
CA MET A 199 -27.61 21.48 8.25
C MET A 199 -26.61 20.59 9.03
N SER A 200 -26.99 19.36 9.39
CA SER A 200 -26.05 18.37 9.95
C SER A 200 -25.02 17.93 8.90
N ARG A 201 -25.41 17.90 7.61
CA ARG A 201 -24.56 17.60 6.44
C ARG A 201 -23.33 18.52 6.35
N THR A 202 -23.51 19.83 6.41
CA THR A 202 -22.39 20.78 6.30
C THR A 202 -21.51 20.76 7.53
N VAL A 203 -22.09 20.56 8.71
CA VAL A 203 -21.33 20.51 9.97
C VAL A 203 -20.49 19.24 10.08
N GLN A 204 -21.01 18.06 9.73
CA GLN A 204 -20.23 16.82 9.76
C GLN A 204 -19.14 16.79 8.69
N LEU A 205 -19.41 17.27 7.47
CA LEU A 205 -18.38 17.40 6.44
C LEU A 205 -17.30 18.40 6.87
N LEU A 206 -17.67 19.56 7.44
CA LEU A 206 -16.70 20.53 7.96
C LEU A 206 -15.95 19.99 9.18
N VAL A 207 -16.57 19.18 10.04
CA VAL A 207 -15.90 18.53 11.17
C VAL A 207 -14.91 17.49 10.66
N SER A 208 -15.27 16.63 9.71
CA SER A 208 -14.35 15.64 9.13
C SER A 208 -13.21 16.31 8.35
N ILE A 209 -13.48 17.34 7.54
CA ILE A 209 -12.45 18.10 6.81
C ILE A 209 -11.56 18.87 7.78
N ARG A 210 -12.14 19.55 8.77
CA ARG A 210 -11.37 20.25 9.81
C ARG A 210 -10.59 19.26 10.67
N PHE A 211 -11.09 18.07 10.94
CA PHE A 211 -10.39 17.03 11.72
C PHE A 211 -9.26 16.37 10.94
N MET A 212 -9.42 16.13 9.63
CA MET A 212 -8.32 15.76 8.74
C MET A 212 -7.25 16.87 8.72
N MET A 213 -7.65 18.13 8.52
CA MET A 213 -6.69 19.25 8.50
C MET A 213 -6.03 19.50 9.86
N THR A 214 -6.73 19.27 10.97
CA THR A 214 -6.18 19.50 12.32
C THR A 214 -5.27 18.35 12.76
N ASN A 215 -5.56 17.08 12.40
CA ASN A 215 -4.73 15.93 12.76
C ASN A 215 -3.56 15.65 11.79
N LEU A 216 -3.50 16.31 10.63
CA LEU A 216 -2.29 16.41 9.82
C LEU A 216 -1.30 17.47 10.35
N CYS A 217 -1.73 18.33 11.30
CA CYS A 217 -0.93 19.40 11.89
C CYS A 217 -0.78 19.31 13.42
N ILE A 218 -0.74 18.11 13.98
CA ILE A 218 -0.22 17.93 15.35
C ILE A 218 1.18 17.31 15.23
N VAL A 219 2.14 18.22 15.46
CA VAL A 219 3.55 18.06 15.85
C VAL A 219 3.98 16.64 16.22
#